data_AF-A0A3D0HBG8-F1
#
_entry.id   AF-A0A3D0HBG8-F1
#
_cell.length_a   1.000
_cell.length_b   1.000
_cell.length_c   1.000
_cell.angle_alpha   90.00
_cell.angle_beta   90.00
_cell.angle_gamma   90.00
#
_symmetry.space_group_name_H-M   'P 1'
#
loop_
_entity.id
_entity.type
_entity.pdbx_description
1 polymer ?
#
loop_
_entity_poly.entity_id
_entity_poly.type
_entity_poly.pdbx_seq_one_letter_code
_entity_poly.pdbx_strand_id
1 'polypeptide(L)'
;MKTLCNFISRWMAALVLAMAVVAVFVPEPFASIPTRVINPMLGLIMFGMGLTISAEDFRVVFSRPRDVLIGCMAQYTVMPLAAWAISVGLGLPKELAIGVILVGCCPGGTASNVITYLAKGDLALSVGMTAVSTLIAPVMTPLLVLALAGTMVEVDTIGMLLSIVYVVIAPIAAGLLCQKFLPALTKSVSAYL
;
A
#
# COMPACT_ATOMS: atom_id res chain seq x y z
N MET A 1 -4.49 8.08 -25.46
CA MET A 1 -4.72 7.54 -24.11
C MET A 1 -3.46 6.95 -23.49
N LYS A 2 -2.78 5.95 -24.11
CA LYS A 2 -1.52 5.36 -23.58
C LYS A 2 -0.40 6.37 -23.30
N THR A 3 -0.21 7.37 -24.18
CA THR A 3 0.79 8.44 -23.99
C THR A 3 0.52 9.26 -22.73
N LEU A 4 -0.76 9.50 -22.40
CA LEU A 4 -1.16 10.24 -21.19
C LEU A 4 -0.88 9.41 -19.93
N CYS A 5 -1.26 8.13 -19.92
CA CYS A 5 -0.96 7.21 -18.82
C CYS A 5 0.54 7.12 -18.56
N ASN A 6 1.35 6.93 -19.60
CA ASN A 6 2.81 6.88 -19.47
C ASN A 6 3.39 8.20 -18.94
N PHE A 7 2.83 9.34 -19.36
CA PHE A 7 3.24 10.64 -18.83
C PHE A 7 2.93 10.76 -17.34
N ILE A 8 1.71 10.40 -16.92
CA ILE A 8 1.28 10.44 -15.52
C ILE A 8 2.15 9.51 -14.66
N SER A 9 2.37 8.26 -15.07
CA SER A 9 3.19 7.31 -14.32
C SER A 9 4.64 7.77 -14.21
N ARG A 10 5.22 8.34 -15.27
CA ARG A 10 6.60 8.87 -15.24
C ARG A 10 6.75 10.06 -14.32
N TRP A 11 5.74 10.93 -14.26
CA TRP A 11 5.76 12.16 -13.45
C TRP A 11 4.99 12.03 -12.14
N MET A 12 4.63 10.82 -11.72
CA MET A 12 3.73 10.58 -10.58
C MET A 12 4.19 11.30 -9.32
N ALA A 13 5.47 11.19 -8.93
CA ALA A 13 5.99 11.85 -7.74
C ALA A 13 5.88 13.38 -7.83
N ALA A 14 6.23 13.97 -8.98
CA ALA A 14 6.13 15.41 -9.20
C ALA A 14 4.67 15.88 -9.20
N LEU A 15 3.76 15.12 -9.80
CA LEU A 15 2.33 15.41 -9.82
C LEU A 15 1.73 15.34 -8.41
N VAL A 16 2.08 14.32 -7.62
CA VAL A 16 1.63 14.19 -6.22
C VAL A 16 2.14 15.37 -5.39
N LEU A 17 3.41 15.75 -5.52
CA LEU A 17 3.98 16.91 -4.82
C LEU A 17 3.32 18.22 -5.24
N ALA A 18 3.11 18.43 -6.54
CA ALA A 18 2.43 19.62 -7.06
C ALA A 18 0.99 19.71 -6.55
N MET A 19 0.25 18.59 -6.55
CA MET A 19 -1.11 18.54 -6.00
C MET A 19 -1.13 18.78 -4.49
N ALA A 20 -0.16 18.27 -3.75
CA ALA A 20 -0.04 18.54 -2.31
C ALA A 20 0.22 20.03 -2.04
N VAL A 21 1.12 20.67 -2.80
CA VAL A 21 1.38 22.11 -2.72
C VAL A 21 0.11 22.89 -3.02
N VAL A 22 -0.59 22.56 -4.12
CA VAL A 22 -1.85 23.22 -4.49
C VAL A 22 -2.91 23.04 -3.41
N ALA A 23 -3.06 21.84 -2.83
CA ALA A 23 -4.03 21.58 -1.78
C ALA A 23 -3.76 22.38 -0.49
N VAL A 24 -2.49 22.70 -0.19
CA VAL A 24 -2.13 23.55 0.95
C VAL A 24 -2.51 25.02 0.71
N PHE A 25 -2.30 25.54 -0.49
CA PHE A 25 -2.60 26.95 -0.81
C PHE A 25 -4.06 27.20 -1.23
N VAL A 26 -4.74 26.18 -1.77
CA VAL A 26 -6.12 26.25 -2.27
C VAL A 26 -6.90 25.03 -1.75
N PRO A 27 -7.27 24.99 -0.45
CA PRO A 27 -7.88 23.81 0.17
C PRO A 27 -9.34 23.61 -0.20
N GLU A 28 -10.10 24.68 -0.51
CA GLU A 28 -11.55 24.66 -0.77
C GLU A 28 -12.03 23.50 -1.68
N PRO A 29 -11.42 23.23 -2.85
CA PRO A 29 -11.87 22.16 -3.73
C PRO A 29 -11.63 20.76 -3.16
N PHE A 30 -10.59 20.59 -2.35
CA PHE A 30 -10.17 19.29 -1.81
C PHE A 30 -10.84 19.01 -0.47
N ALA A 31 -11.03 20.02 0.37
CA ALA A 31 -11.76 19.94 1.64
C ALA A 31 -13.24 19.61 1.44
N SER A 32 -13.81 20.00 0.29
CA SER A 32 -15.18 19.65 -0.11
C SER A 32 -15.36 18.16 -0.46
N ILE A 33 -14.26 17.41 -0.65
CA ILE A 33 -14.33 15.97 -0.93
C ILE A 33 -14.59 15.22 0.39
N PRO A 34 -15.71 14.50 0.52
CA PRO A 34 -16.02 13.81 1.75
C PRO A 34 -15.06 12.63 1.96
N THR A 35 -14.50 12.53 3.17
CA THR A 35 -13.50 11.50 3.55
C THR A 35 -13.98 10.06 3.31
N ARG A 36 -15.29 9.83 3.35
CA ARG A 36 -15.90 8.52 3.03
C ARG A 36 -15.57 7.99 1.63
N VAL A 37 -15.14 8.85 0.71
CA VAL A 37 -14.77 8.48 -0.67
C VAL A 37 -13.35 7.91 -0.75
N ILE A 38 -12.49 8.19 0.25
CA ILE A 38 -11.10 7.74 0.27
C ILE A 38 -11.02 6.21 0.29
N ASN A 39 -11.82 5.54 1.13
CA ASN A 39 -11.80 4.08 1.24
C ASN A 39 -12.22 3.39 -0.08
N PRO A 40 -13.33 3.78 -0.75
CA PRO A 40 -13.66 3.28 -2.09
C PRO A 40 -12.58 3.54 -3.14
N MET A 41 -11.97 4.74 -3.15
CA MET A 41 -10.87 5.06 -4.08
C MET A 41 -9.66 4.15 -3.85
N LEU A 42 -9.28 3.94 -2.59
CA LEU A 42 -8.22 2.99 -2.24
C LEU A 42 -8.59 1.57 -2.65
N GLY A 43 -9.83 1.15 -2.42
CA GLY A 43 -10.34 -0.14 -2.87
C GLY A 43 -10.24 -0.32 -4.39
N LEU A 44 -10.50 0.72 -5.18
CA LEU A 44 -10.32 0.68 -6.64
C LEU A 44 -8.84 0.49 -7.03
N ILE A 45 -7.92 1.17 -6.34
CA ILE A 45 -6.47 0.99 -6.53
C ILE A 45 -6.06 -0.46 -6.20
N MET A 46 -6.56 -0.99 -5.07
CA MET A 46 -6.28 -2.35 -4.62
C MET A 46 -6.89 -3.42 -5.54
N PHE A 47 -8.05 -3.15 -6.13
CA PHE A 47 -8.62 -3.97 -7.20
C PHE A 47 -7.75 -3.96 -8.45
N GLY A 48 -7.28 -2.79 -8.89
CA GLY A 48 -6.33 -2.64 -9.99
C GLY A 48 -5.06 -3.44 -9.75
N MET A 49 -4.51 -3.39 -8.53
CA MET A 49 -3.40 -4.25 -8.13
C MET A 49 -3.74 -5.73 -8.30
N GLY A 50 -4.89 -6.19 -7.79
CA GLY A 50 -5.34 -7.59 -7.94
C GLY A 50 -5.45 -8.05 -9.39
N LEU A 51 -5.82 -7.16 -10.33
CA LEU A 51 -5.84 -7.47 -11.77
C LEU A 51 -4.45 -7.68 -12.38
N THR A 52 -3.41 -7.11 -11.77
CA THR A 52 -2.03 -7.15 -12.28
C THR A 52 -1.18 -8.26 -11.67
N ILE A 53 -1.55 -8.80 -10.51
CA ILE A 53 -0.83 -9.91 -9.87
C ILE A 53 -1.01 -11.17 -10.70
N SER A 54 0.08 -11.81 -11.09
CA SER A 54 0.06 -13.06 -11.86
C SER A 54 0.20 -14.28 -10.95
N ALA A 55 -0.19 -15.46 -11.45
CA ALA A 55 0.06 -16.73 -10.75
C ALA A 55 1.57 -17.03 -10.57
N GLU A 56 2.42 -16.46 -11.43
CA GLU A 56 3.88 -16.61 -11.35
C GLU A 56 4.46 -15.83 -10.16
N ASP A 57 3.86 -14.69 -9.81
CA ASP A 57 4.26 -13.91 -8.62
C ASP A 57 4.04 -14.71 -7.32
N PHE A 58 2.95 -15.48 -7.26
CA PHE A 58 2.71 -16.41 -6.16
C PHE A 58 3.70 -17.58 -6.13
N ARG A 59 4.21 -18.01 -7.30
CA ARG A 59 5.21 -19.08 -7.36
C ARG A 59 6.52 -18.69 -6.69
N VAL A 60 6.88 -17.41 -6.70
CA VAL A 60 8.07 -16.89 -5.98
C VAL A 60 7.95 -17.13 -4.48
N VAL A 61 6.76 -16.94 -3.91
CA VAL A 61 6.50 -17.16 -2.48
C VAL A 61 6.83 -18.59 -2.06
N PHE A 62 6.49 -19.57 -2.90
CA PHE A 62 6.75 -20.99 -2.61
C PHE A 62 8.15 -21.46 -3.03
N SER A 63 8.76 -20.83 -4.02
CA SER A 63 10.10 -21.22 -4.51
C SER A 63 11.24 -20.56 -3.72
N ARG A 64 11.02 -19.37 -3.16
CA ARG A 64 12.00 -18.62 -2.34
C ARG A 64 11.39 -18.11 -1.03
N PRO A 65 10.82 -18.98 -0.18
CA PRO A 65 10.10 -18.56 1.03
C PRO A 65 11.01 -17.84 2.04
N ARG A 66 12.29 -18.23 2.12
CA ARG A 66 13.26 -17.60 3.03
C ARG A 66 13.46 -16.12 2.71
N ASP A 67 13.64 -15.79 1.44
CA ASP A 67 13.91 -14.43 0.99
C ASP A 67 12.69 -13.53 1.22
N VAL A 68 11.50 -14.03 0.91
CA VAL A 68 10.23 -13.34 1.15
C VAL A 68 10.00 -13.10 2.64
N LEU A 69 10.26 -14.10 3.49
CA LEU A 69 10.13 -13.96 4.95
C LEU A 69 11.11 -12.92 5.52
N ILE A 70 12.37 -12.92 5.08
CA ILE A 70 13.36 -11.91 5.49
C ILE A 70 12.86 -10.52 5.09
N GLY A 71 12.34 -10.36 3.87
CA GLY A 71 11.74 -9.13 3.39
C GLY A 71 10.55 -8.67 4.23
N CYS A 72 9.63 -9.57 4.56
CA CYS A 72 8.47 -9.26 5.41
C CYS A 72 8.88 -8.91 6.85
N MET A 73 9.86 -9.61 7.43
CA MET A 73 10.39 -9.26 8.74
C MET A 73 11.04 -7.88 8.71
N ALA A 74 11.80 -7.56 7.68
CA ALA A 74 12.37 -6.22 7.50
C ALA A 74 11.27 -5.16 7.39
N GLN A 75 10.24 -5.38 6.57
CA GLN A 75 9.10 -4.46 6.42
C GLN A 75 8.41 -4.19 7.76
N TYR A 76 8.06 -5.23 8.51
CA TYR A 76 7.29 -5.11 9.75
C TYR A 76 8.14 -4.87 11.01
N THR A 77 9.46 -4.72 10.86
CA THR A 77 10.35 -4.38 11.98
C THR A 77 11.02 -3.03 11.73
N VAL A 78 11.69 -2.87 10.59
CA VAL A 78 12.46 -1.65 10.29
C VAL A 78 11.54 -0.45 10.13
N MET A 79 10.45 -0.55 9.35
CA MET A 79 9.57 0.59 9.10
C MET A 79 8.82 1.06 10.37
N PRO A 80 8.20 0.18 11.18
CA PRO A 80 7.54 0.61 12.41
C PRO A 80 8.52 1.19 13.44
N LEU A 81 9.69 0.57 13.62
CA LEU A 81 10.69 1.07 14.56
C LEU A 81 11.28 2.41 14.10
N ALA A 82 11.51 2.59 12.80
CA ALA A 82 11.94 3.87 12.26
C ALA A 82 10.86 4.95 12.48
N ALA A 83 9.59 4.65 12.21
CA ALA A 83 8.49 5.57 12.43
C ALA A 83 8.36 5.99 13.90
N TRP A 84 8.48 5.03 14.82
CA TRP A 84 8.51 5.30 16.26
C TRP A 84 9.73 6.12 16.66
N ALA A 85 10.93 5.76 16.21
CA ALA A 85 12.17 6.47 16.53
C ALA A 85 12.16 7.91 16.02
N ILE A 86 11.64 8.16 14.81
CA ILE A 86 11.45 9.51 14.26
C ILE A 86 10.45 10.29 15.12
N SER A 87 9.34 9.67 15.51
CA SER A 87 8.30 10.33 16.31
C SER A 87 8.82 10.77 17.68
N VAL A 88 9.57 9.89 18.35
CA VAL A 88 10.18 10.18 19.67
C VAL A 88 11.35 11.16 19.52
N GLY A 89 12.24 10.92 18.56
CA GLY A 89 13.45 11.73 18.37
C GLY A 89 13.17 13.18 17.98
N LEU A 90 12.08 13.44 17.26
CA LEU A 90 11.63 14.79 16.91
C LEU A 90 10.63 15.38 17.92
N GLY A 91 10.22 14.63 18.95
CA GLY A 91 9.23 15.09 19.93
C GLY A 91 7.89 15.45 19.30
N LEU A 92 7.41 14.63 18.34
CA LEU A 92 6.20 14.95 17.60
C LEU A 92 4.95 15.02 18.52
N PRO A 93 4.01 15.94 18.24
CA PRO A 93 2.67 15.91 18.82
C PRO A 93 2.02 14.53 18.62
N LYS A 94 1.17 14.12 19.57
CA LYS A 94 0.59 12.78 19.60
C LYS A 94 -0.13 12.42 18.29
N GLU A 95 -0.89 13.36 17.74
CA GLU A 95 -1.68 13.17 16.53
C GLU A 95 -0.79 12.89 15.32
N LEU A 96 0.34 13.60 15.21
CA LEU A 96 1.33 13.39 14.15
C LEU A 96 2.12 12.09 14.36
N ALA A 97 2.51 11.79 15.60
CA ALA A 97 3.20 10.54 15.93
C ALA A 97 2.36 9.31 15.57
N ILE A 98 1.05 9.33 15.88
CA ILE A 98 0.11 8.24 15.53
C ILE A 98 0.05 8.07 14.01
N GLY A 99 -0.05 9.16 13.25
CA GLY A 99 -0.05 9.11 11.78
C GLY A 99 1.24 8.51 11.21
N VAL A 100 2.40 8.92 11.72
CA VAL A 100 3.71 8.42 11.27
C VAL A 100 3.88 6.93 11.62
N ILE A 101 3.52 6.53 12.84
CA ILE A 101 3.56 5.12 13.26
C ILE A 101 2.62 4.27 12.42
N LEU A 102 1.39 4.74 12.17
CA LEU A 102 0.42 4.04 11.32
C LEU A 102 0.99 3.80 9.91
N VAL A 103 1.64 4.80 9.30
CA VAL A 103 2.32 4.64 8.01
C VAL A 103 3.44 3.61 8.09
N GLY A 104 4.25 3.63 9.14
CA GLY A 104 5.33 2.65 9.34
C GLY A 104 4.84 1.22 9.53
N CYS A 105 3.63 1.03 10.07
CA CYS A 105 3.00 -0.28 10.28
C CYS A 105 2.28 -0.84 9.05
N CYS A 106 2.15 -0.07 7.97
CA CYS A 106 1.49 -0.51 6.74
C CYS A 106 2.38 -1.49 5.93
N PRO A 107 1.76 -2.38 5.12
CA PRO A 107 2.48 -3.24 4.19
C PRO A 107 3.19 -2.44 3.11
N GLY A 108 4.06 -3.11 2.35
CA GLY A 108 4.71 -2.51 1.18
C GLY A 108 3.68 -2.14 0.10
N GLY A 109 3.95 -1.04 -0.62
CA GLY A 109 3.12 -0.60 -1.75
C GLY A 109 3.63 -1.08 -3.11
N THR A 110 2.76 -1.17 -4.12
CA THR A 110 3.11 -1.59 -5.49
C THR A 110 4.07 -0.68 -6.22
N ALA A 111 4.18 0.59 -5.82
CA ALA A 111 5.19 1.49 -6.37
C ALA A 111 6.61 0.92 -6.20
N SER A 112 6.85 0.12 -5.15
CA SER A 112 8.14 -0.55 -4.93
C SER A 112 8.52 -1.48 -6.08
N ASN A 113 7.55 -2.16 -6.71
CA ASN A 113 7.80 -3.06 -7.84
C ASN A 113 8.37 -2.31 -9.05
N VAL A 114 7.81 -1.13 -9.36
CA VAL A 114 8.31 -0.27 -10.45
C VAL A 114 9.73 0.22 -10.14
N ILE A 115 9.98 0.66 -8.91
CA ILE A 115 11.31 1.13 -8.50
C ILE A 115 12.33 -0.02 -8.55
N THR A 116 11.98 -1.21 -8.06
CA THR A 116 12.84 -2.40 -8.15
C THR A 116 13.20 -2.74 -9.59
N TYR A 117 12.22 -2.69 -10.50
CA TYR A 117 12.45 -2.92 -11.93
C TYR A 117 13.43 -1.88 -12.52
N LEU A 118 13.22 -0.59 -12.24
CA LEU A 118 14.09 0.50 -12.71
C LEU A 118 15.51 0.40 -12.12
N ALA A 119 15.62 -0.05 -10.87
CA ALA A 119 16.89 -0.31 -10.20
C ALA A 119 17.59 -1.60 -10.68
N LYS A 120 17.00 -2.33 -11.64
CA LYS A 120 17.47 -3.64 -12.12
C LYS A 120 17.58 -4.69 -11.00
N GLY A 121 16.72 -4.57 -9.99
CA GLY A 121 16.60 -5.54 -8.90
C GLY A 121 15.74 -6.74 -9.27
N ASP A 122 15.54 -7.63 -8.29
CA ASP A 122 14.68 -8.81 -8.44
C ASP A 122 13.19 -8.41 -8.32
N LEU A 123 12.58 -8.12 -9.47
CA LEU A 123 11.15 -7.76 -9.56
C LEU A 123 10.25 -8.86 -8.99
N ALA A 124 10.57 -10.12 -9.28
CA ALA A 124 9.75 -11.26 -8.86
C ALA A 124 9.72 -11.36 -7.33
N LEU A 125 10.86 -11.14 -6.67
CA LEU A 125 10.95 -11.07 -5.22
C LEU A 125 10.18 -9.87 -4.64
N SER A 126 10.30 -8.68 -5.25
CA SER A 126 9.56 -7.48 -4.82
C SER A 126 8.05 -7.68 -4.85
N VAL A 127 7.52 -8.27 -5.93
CA VAL A 127 6.09 -8.55 -6.05
C VAL A 127 5.66 -9.58 -5.01
N GLY A 128 6.43 -10.68 -4.84
CA GLY A 128 6.16 -11.69 -3.83
C GLY A 128 6.15 -11.14 -2.39
N MET A 129 7.11 -10.29 -2.04
CA MET A 129 7.17 -9.60 -0.74
C MET A 129 5.98 -8.67 -0.53
N THR A 130 5.60 -7.90 -1.56
CA THR A 130 4.44 -6.99 -1.50
C THR A 130 3.16 -7.79 -1.29
N ALA A 131 2.96 -8.88 -2.01
CA ALA A 131 1.79 -9.75 -1.88
C ALA A 131 1.70 -10.36 -0.47
N VAL A 132 2.78 -10.98 0.03
CA VAL A 132 2.77 -11.61 1.36
C VAL A 132 2.61 -10.57 2.47
N SER A 133 3.31 -9.44 2.40
CA SER A 133 3.16 -8.39 3.41
C SER A 133 1.74 -7.83 3.43
N THR A 134 1.09 -7.66 2.27
CA THR A 134 -0.30 -7.21 2.18
C THR A 134 -1.27 -8.25 2.76
N LEU A 135 -1.06 -9.54 2.51
CA LEU A 135 -1.91 -10.61 3.04
C LEU A 135 -1.87 -10.71 4.58
N ILE A 136 -0.71 -10.44 5.19
CA ILE A 136 -0.56 -10.46 6.65
C ILE A 136 -0.91 -9.12 7.33
N ALA A 137 -1.10 -8.05 6.55
CA ALA A 137 -1.41 -6.70 7.05
C ALA A 137 -2.64 -6.62 7.97
N PRO A 138 -3.77 -7.33 7.72
CA PRO A 138 -4.94 -7.26 8.60
C PRO A 138 -4.65 -7.61 10.06
N VAL A 139 -3.60 -8.40 10.30
CA VAL A 139 -3.17 -8.80 11.65
C VAL A 139 -1.97 -7.97 12.08
N MET A 140 -0.94 -7.86 11.24
CA MET A 140 0.32 -7.20 11.62
C MET A 140 0.14 -5.70 11.86
N THR A 141 -0.61 -4.99 11.00
CA THR A 141 -0.75 -3.53 11.11
C THR A 141 -1.47 -3.12 12.41
N PRO A 142 -2.65 -3.67 12.77
CA PRO A 142 -3.30 -3.32 14.04
C PRO A 142 -2.47 -3.70 15.26
N LEU A 143 -1.78 -4.86 15.24
CA LEU A 143 -0.94 -5.30 16.37
C LEU A 143 0.26 -4.37 16.59
N LEU A 144 0.94 -3.96 15.51
CA LEU A 144 2.08 -3.06 15.61
C LEU A 144 1.67 -1.64 16.02
N VAL A 145 0.53 -1.15 15.52
CA VAL A 145 -0.02 0.15 15.95
C VAL A 145 -0.42 0.10 17.42
N LEU A 146 -1.07 -0.97 17.87
CA LEU A 146 -1.39 -1.16 19.28
C LEU A 146 -0.11 -1.18 20.13
N ALA A 147 0.92 -1.90 19.70
CA ALA A 147 2.19 -1.99 20.43
C ALA A 147 2.96 -0.67 20.51
N LEU A 148 2.96 0.13 19.44
CA LEU A 148 3.78 1.35 19.35
C LEU A 148 3.04 2.64 19.70
N ALA A 149 1.72 2.68 19.53
CA ALA A 149 0.89 3.88 19.72
C ALA A 149 -0.30 3.66 20.68
N GLY A 150 -0.57 2.44 21.16
CA GLY A 150 -1.72 2.14 22.03
C GLY A 150 -1.70 2.82 23.40
N THR A 151 -0.55 3.34 23.83
CA THR A 151 -0.45 4.17 25.04
C THR A 151 -0.73 5.65 24.77
N MET A 152 -0.74 6.06 23.50
CA MET A 152 -0.97 7.44 23.08
C MET A 152 -2.44 7.72 22.78
N VAL A 153 -3.19 6.70 22.36
CA VAL A 153 -4.58 6.78 21.87
C VAL A 153 -5.27 5.43 22.01
N GLU A 154 -6.59 5.43 22.16
CA GLU A 154 -7.41 4.22 22.05
C GLU A 154 -7.41 3.70 20.61
N VAL A 155 -6.81 2.53 20.39
CA VAL A 155 -6.68 1.92 19.06
C VAL A 155 -7.84 0.95 18.82
N ASP A 156 -8.71 1.27 17.87
CA ASP A 156 -9.76 0.36 17.39
C ASP A 156 -9.14 -0.73 16.48
N THR A 157 -8.50 -1.71 17.10
CA THR A 157 -7.81 -2.80 16.40
C THR A 157 -8.75 -3.64 15.54
N ILE A 158 -9.99 -3.85 15.99
CA ILE A 158 -10.99 -4.62 15.25
C ILE A 158 -11.48 -3.83 14.04
N GLY A 159 -11.79 -2.55 14.21
CA GLY A 159 -12.14 -1.67 13.09
C GLY A 159 -11.02 -1.56 12.06
N MET A 160 -9.76 -1.45 12.49
CA MET A 160 -8.61 -1.47 11.58
C MET A 160 -8.49 -2.78 10.82
N LEU A 161 -8.61 -3.93 11.49
CA LEU A 161 -8.59 -5.25 10.86
C LEU A 161 -9.68 -5.35 9.80
N LEU A 162 -10.93 -5.03 10.15
CA LEU A 162 -12.06 -5.08 9.24
C LEU A 162 -11.87 -4.11 8.06
N SER A 163 -11.37 -2.91 8.33
CA SER A 163 -11.06 -1.93 7.28
C SER A 163 -10.03 -2.49 6.29
N ILE A 164 -8.94 -3.11 6.76
CA ILE A 164 -7.93 -3.69 5.86
C ILE A 164 -8.55 -4.86 5.06
N VAL A 165 -9.37 -5.70 5.70
CA VAL A 165 -10.05 -6.80 5.00
C VAL A 165 -10.96 -6.27 3.87
N TYR A 166 -11.80 -5.27 4.15
CA TYR A 166 -12.76 -4.77 3.17
C TYR A 166 -12.19 -3.80 2.14
N VAL A 167 -11.20 -2.99 2.51
CA VAL A 167 -10.63 -1.94 1.64
C VAL A 167 -9.42 -2.47 0.85
N VAL A 168 -8.71 -3.48 1.36
CA VAL A 168 -7.49 -4.00 0.72
C VAL A 168 -7.68 -5.43 0.24
N ILE A 169 -7.99 -6.36 1.14
CA ILE A 169 -8.00 -7.80 0.79
C ILE A 169 -9.14 -8.15 -0.16
N ALA A 170 -10.37 -7.71 0.13
CA ALA A 170 -11.53 -8.03 -0.69
C ALA A 170 -11.40 -7.48 -2.13
N PRO A 171 -10.97 -6.23 -2.37
CA PRO A 171 -10.73 -5.74 -3.72
C PRO A 171 -9.61 -6.47 -4.46
N ILE A 172 -8.49 -6.81 -3.79
CA ILE A 172 -7.42 -7.62 -4.39
C ILE A 172 -7.95 -8.99 -4.83
N ALA A 173 -8.69 -9.66 -3.95
CA ALA A 173 -9.30 -10.96 -4.25
C ALA A 173 -10.27 -10.86 -5.43
N ALA A 174 -11.11 -9.82 -5.48
CA ALA A 174 -11.99 -9.57 -6.61
C ALA A 174 -11.20 -9.34 -7.92
N GLY A 175 -10.11 -8.57 -7.88
CA GLY A 175 -9.22 -8.36 -9.03
C GLY A 175 -8.61 -9.66 -9.54
N LEU A 176 -8.10 -10.50 -8.64
CA LEU A 176 -7.55 -11.82 -8.98
C LEU A 176 -8.61 -12.74 -9.60
N LEU A 177 -9.83 -12.77 -9.04
CA LEU A 177 -10.93 -13.54 -9.61
C LEU A 177 -11.31 -13.04 -11.00
N CYS A 178 -11.38 -11.72 -11.21
CA CYS A 178 -11.62 -11.12 -12.52
C CYS A 178 -10.51 -11.49 -13.51
N GLN A 179 -9.24 -11.46 -13.11
CA GLN A 179 -8.12 -11.90 -13.95
C GLN A 179 -8.27 -13.37 -14.37
N LYS A 180 -8.71 -14.24 -13.47
CA LYS A 180 -8.92 -15.67 -13.75
C LYS A 180 -10.11 -15.95 -14.66
N PHE A 181 -11.24 -15.28 -14.43
CA PHE A 181 -12.49 -15.57 -15.14
C PHE A 181 -12.74 -14.70 -16.38
N LEU A 182 -12.11 -13.52 -16.48
CA LEU A 182 -12.28 -12.57 -17.57
C LEU A 182 -10.91 -12.12 -18.14
N PRO A 183 -10.02 -13.04 -18.55
CA PRO A 183 -8.64 -12.70 -18.92
C PRO A 183 -8.55 -11.75 -20.13
N ALA A 184 -9.51 -11.79 -21.05
CA ALA A 184 -9.54 -10.88 -22.20
C ALA A 184 -9.84 -9.43 -21.80
N LEU A 185 -10.72 -9.23 -20.81
CA LEU A 185 -11.01 -7.91 -20.26
C LEU A 185 -9.78 -7.40 -19.51
N THR A 186 -9.20 -8.22 -18.63
CA THR A 186 -8.03 -7.84 -17.84
C THR A 186 -6.86 -7.46 -18.74
N LYS A 187 -6.54 -8.27 -19.76
CA LYS A 187 -5.47 -7.94 -20.73
C LYS A 187 -5.68 -6.61 -21.44
N SER A 188 -6.94 -6.23 -21.69
CA SER A 188 -7.27 -4.96 -22.33
C SER A 188 -7.10 -3.76 -21.39
N VAL A 189 -7.36 -3.95 -20.09
CA VAL A 189 -7.29 -2.90 -19.07
C VAL A 189 -5.88 -2.79 -18.46
N SER A 190 -5.12 -3.88 -18.34
CA SER A 190 -3.76 -3.90 -17.79
C SER A 190 -2.77 -3.00 -18.51
N ALA A 191 -3.04 -2.62 -19.76
CA ALA A 191 -2.22 -1.65 -20.50
C ALA A 191 -2.36 -0.20 -19.97
N TYR A 192 -3.29 0.05 -19.06
CA TYR A 192 -3.61 1.35 -18.47
C TYR A 192 -3.48 1.38 -16.94
N LEU A 193 -3.18 0.23 -16.32
CA LEU A 193 -2.89 0.07 -14.89
C LEU A 193 -1.37 0.18 -14.68
#